data_AF-A0A8J2MMC3-F1
#
_entry.id   AF-A0A8J2MMC3-F1
#
_cell.length_a   1.000
_cell.length_b   1.000
_cell.length_c   1.000
_cell.angle_alpha   90.00
_cell.angle_beta   90.00
_cell.angle_gamma   90.00
#
_symmetry.space_group_name_H-M   'P 1'
#
loop_
_entity.id
_entity.type
_entity.pdbx_description
1 polymer ?
#
loop_
_entity_poly.entity_id
_entity_poly.type
_entity_poly.pdbx_seq_one_letter_code
_entity_poly.pdbx_strand_id
1 'polypeptide(L)'
;MKKFLFIICIFIPSVFCGSRPSFVTDEMIAMAASVVNACQRQTGVATADIEAVRNGEWPESRQLKCYMYCLWEQFGLIDTKGELSLNGMLTFFQRIPAYRAEVQKAIRECKGVGKYLANGDNCQYAYTFNLCYAKISPKPVPEEFLDVQPTIRAACVKESGIPSEDLINKAAKGEFTDDPQLKCYLKCIFDQFRLVSKRGINFDAMLALSPPSMKESAAKMIKECRETKGKEGDLCDLSYEVTKCLYNSNPETYFIL
;
A
#
# COMPACT_ATOMS: atom_id res chain seq x y z
N MET A 1 18.21 42.07 8.80
CA MET A 1 19.61 41.68 9.13
C MET A 1 19.58 40.21 9.54
N LYS A 2 19.76 39.24 8.62
CA LYS A 2 21.01 38.51 8.37
C LYS A 2 21.84 38.22 9.63
N LYS A 3 21.84 36.96 10.10
CA LYS A 3 22.98 36.01 10.19
C LYS A 3 22.68 34.91 11.23
N PHE A 4 22.46 33.65 10.86
CA PHE A 4 23.39 32.61 10.35
C PHE A 4 23.67 31.58 11.47
N LEU A 5 23.08 30.40 11.34
CA LEU A 5 23.73 29.11 11.64
C LEU A 5 23.02 28.00 10.85
N PHE A 6 23.20 28.09 9.53
CA PHE A 6 23.36 26.95 8.64
C PHE A 6 24.75 26.33 8.89
N ILE A 7 24.98 25.12 8.38
CA ILE A 7 26.13 24.19 8.55
C ILE A 7 25.74 23.14 9.60
N ILE A 8 25.21 21.95 9.27
CA ILE A 8 25.66 20.96 8.28
C ILE A 8 24.45 20.20 7.71
N CYS A 9 23.96 20.59 6.52
CA CYS A 9 23.04 19.81 5.67
C CYS A 9 23.59 19.71 4.25
N ILE A 10 24.86 19.36 4.11
CA ILE A 10 25.50 19.13 2.82
C ILE A 10 25.93 17.67 2.84
N PHE A 11 25.19 16.78 2.13
CA PHE A 11 25.75 15.79 1.20
C PHE A 11 24.85 14.62 0.74
N ILE A 12 23.52 14.57 0.92
CA ILE A 12 22.68 13.63 0.13
C ILE A 12 21.30 14.24 -0.20
N PRO A 13 20.98 14.58 -1.47
CA PRO A 13 19.76 15.30 -1.85
C PRO A 13 18.61 14.41 -2.37
N SER A 14 18.35 13.23 -1.80
CA SER A 14 17.33 12.33 -2.38
C SER A 14 16.45 11.52 -1.42
N VAL A 15 16.28 11.94 -0.17
CA VAL A 15 15.25 11.34 0.70
C VAL A 15 14.35 12.42 1.28
N PHE A 16 13.38 12.88 0.49
CA PHE A 16 12.17 13.48 1.04
C PHE A 16 11.39 12.34 1.71
N CYS A 17 11.57 12.19 3.01
CA CYS A 17 10.76 11.33 3.85
C CYS A 17 9.33 11.92 3.86
N GLY A 18 8.32 11.10 3.56
CA GLY A 18 6.90 11.52 3.58
C GLY A 18 6.55 12.26 4.87
N SER A 19 5.66 13.25 4.77
CA SER A 19 5.26 14.05 5.93
C SER A 19 4.34 13.24 6.82
N ARG A 20 4.94 12.58 7.82
CA ARG A 20 4.31 11.93 8.97
C ARG A 20 2.85 12.40 9.21
N PRO A 21 1.87 11.49 9.24
CA PRO A 21 0.48 11.87 9.44
C PRO A 21 0.27 12.62 10.76
N SER A 22 -0.56 13.67 10.74
CA SER A 22 -0.80 14.58 11.86
C SER A 22 -1.24 13.92 13.16
N PHE A 23 -1.83 12.73 13.07
CA PHE A 23 -2.30 11.94 14.20
C PHE A 23 -1.21 11.12 14.90
N VAL A 24 -0.04 10.94 14.29
CA VAL A 24 1.06 10.19 14.89
C VAL A 24 1.78 11.19 15.79
N THR A 25 1.94 10.92 17.09
CA THR A 25 2.66 11.83 18.02
C THR A 25 4.10 11.38 18.27
N ASP A 26 5.02 12.30 18.59
CA ASP A 26 6.45 11.96 18.76
C ASP A 26 6.65 10.83 19.76
N GLU A 27 5.78 10.81 20.77
CA GLU A 27 5.67 9.74 21.75
C GLU A 27 5.33 8.38 21.12
N MET A 28 4.37 8.32 20.19
CA MET A 28 4.06 7.08 19.46
C MET A 28 5.25 6.57 18.65
N ILE A 29 6.01 7.48 18.02
CA ILE A 29 7.23 7.11 17.27
C ILE A 29 8.30 6.61 18.21
N ALA A 30 8.54 7.30 19.33
CA ALA A 30 9.53 6.91 20.32
C ALA A 30 9.18 5.54 20.94
N MET A 31 7.90 5.30 21.23
CA MET A 31 7.41 4.01 21.72
C MET A 31 7.65 2.90 20.69
N ALA A 32 7.26 3.11 19.43
CA ALA A 32 7.48 2.14 18.36
C ALA A 32 8.98 1.83 18.15
N ALA A 33 9.83 2.87 18.14
CA ALA A 33 11.28 2.72 18.01
C ALA A 33 11.88 1.95 19.21
N SER A 34 11.40 2.20 20.43
CA SER A 34 11.82 1.47 21.62
C SER A 34 11.50 -0.04 21.51
N VAL A 35 10.28 -0.38 21.10
CA VAL A 35 9.84 -1.77 20.89
C VAL A 35 10.66 -2.46 19.81
N VAL A 36 10.86 -1.80 18.66
CA VAL A 36 11.69 -2.32 17.55
C VAL A 36 13.11 -2.63 18.04
N ASN A 37 13.74 -1.69 18.75
CA ASN A 37 15.09 -1.86 19.26
C ASN A 37 15.19 -2.98 20.31
N ALA A 38 14.17 -3.13 21.17
CA ALA A 38 14.12 -4.19 22.17
C ALA A 38 14.01 -5.57 21.50
N CYS A 39 13.07 -5.73 20.55
CA CYS A 39 12.91 -6.98 19.82
C CYS A 39 14.15 -7.33 18.99
N GLN A 40 14.78 -6.34 18.35
CA GLN A 40 16.00 -6.59 17.60
C GLN A 40 17.15 -7.10 18.49
N ARG A 41 17.34 -6.50 19.68
CA ARG A 41 18.33 -6.99 20.65
C ARG A 41 17.99 -8.38 21.18
N GLN A 42 16.71 -8.65 21.44
CA GLN A 42 16.25 -9.92 21.99
C GLN A 42 16.45 -11.08 21.01
N THR A 43 16.18 -10.86 19.72
CA THR A 43 16.23 -11.93 18.73
C THR A 43 17.55 -12.00 17.97
N GLY A 44 18.35 -10.93 18.00
CA GLY A 44 19.59 -10.83 17.26
C GLY A 44 19.40 -10.74 15.75
N VAL A 45 18.21 -10.31 15.28
CA VAL A 45 17.96 -10.15 13.84
C VAL A 45 18.87 -9.07 13.25
N ALA A 46 19.42 -9.35 12.07
CA ALA A 46 20.22 -8.39 11.34
C ALA A 46 19.33 -7.24 10.83
N THR A 47 19.83 -6.00 10.87
CA THR A 47 19.13 -4.86 10.28
C THR A 47 18.84 -5.09 8.80
N ALA A 48 19.77 -5.74 8.08
CA ALA A 48 19.61 -6.10 6.68
C ALA A 48 18.39 -7.02 6.43
N ASP A 49 18.11 -7.98 7.32
CA ASP A 49 16.93 -8.86 7.21
C ASP A 49 15.62 -8.05 7.39
N ILE A 50 15.62 -7.06 8.29
CA ILE A 50 14.47 -6.17 8.49
C ILE A 50 14.26 -5.28 7.25
N GLU A 51 15.34 -4.75 6.68
CA GLU A 51 15.30 -3.92 5.47
C GLU A 51 14.87 -4.70 4.24
N ALA A 52 15.31 -5.95 4.10
CA ALA A 52 14.88 -6.86 3.03
C ALA A 52 13.35 -7.01 3.02
N VAL A 53 12.72 -7.22 4.19
CA VAL A 53 11.25 -7.31 4.31
C VAL A 53 10.55 -6.03 3.88
N ARG A 54 11.12 -4.86 4.18
CA ARG A 54 10.57 -3.57 3.72
C ARG A 54 10.61 -3.42 2.20
N ASN A 55 11.58 -4.06 1.56
CA ASN A 55 11.75 -4.08 0.10
C ASN A 55 11.00 -5.24 -0.56
N GLY A 56 10.19 -6.00 0.18
CA GLY A 56 9.42 -7.12 -0.34
C GLY A 56 10.20 -8.43 -0.46
N GLU A 57 11.44 -8.49 0.01
CA GLU A 57 12.24 -9.71 0.11
C GLU A 57 12.00 -10.38 1.46
N TRP A 58 11.86 -11.71 1.51
CA TRP A 58 11.50 -12.42 2.73
C TRP A 58 12.55 -13.46 3.12
N PRO A 59 13.65 -13.05 3.80
CA PRO A 59 14.61 -13.98 4.36
C PRO A 59 13.94 -14.96 5.34
N GLU A 60 14.42 -16.19 5.38
CA GLU A 60 13.84 -17.23 6.23
C GLU A 60 14.60 -17.45 7.56
N SER A 61 15.43 -16.48 7.96
CA SER A 61 16.26 -16.59 9.17
C SER A 61 15.39 -16.76 10.42
N ARG A 62 15.83 -17.62 11.35
CA ARG A 62 15.11 -17.85 12.62
C ARG A 62 14.93 -16.54 13.39
N GLN A 63 15.95 -15.68 13.36
CA GLN A 63 15.97 -14.41 14.07
C GLN A 63 14.91 -13.44 13.53
N LEU A 64 14.73 -13.35 12.20
CA LEU A 64 13.68 -12.54 11.59
C LEU A 64 12.28 -13.06 11.92
N LYS A 65 12.08 -14.38 11.84
CA LYS A 65 10.80 -15.02 12.21
C LYS A 65 10.41 -14.70 13.65
N CYS A 66 11.36 -14.83 14.58
CA CYS A 66 11.11 -14.53 15.99
C CYS A 66 11.02 -13.03 16.28
N TYR A 67 11.71 -12.18 15.49
CA TYR A 67 11.56 -10.73 15.58
C TYR A 67 10.12 -10.31 15.28
N MET A 68 9.51 -10.86 14.22
CA MET A 68 8.11 -10.61 13.88
C MET A 68 7.16 -11.03 15.02
N TYR A 69 7.41 -12.17 15.67
CA TYR A 69 6.60 -12.62 16.80
C TYR A 69 6.78 -11.72 18.04
N CYS A 70 8.01 -11.31 18.35
CA CYS A 70 8.28 -10.37 19.44
C CYS A 70 7.50 -9.07 19.26
N LEU A 71 7.44 -8.52 18.04
CA LEU A 71 6.64 -7.32 17.77
C LEU A 71 5.15 -7.55 18.08
N TRP A 72 4.61 -8.72 17.75
CA TRP A 72 3.23 -9.04 18.08
C TRP A 72 2.96 -9.07 19.59
N GLU A 73 3.89 -9.64 20.37
CA GLU A 73 3.81 -9.63 21.82
C GLU A 73 3.86 -8.22 22.39
N GLN A 74 4.86 -7.42 21.99
CA GLN A 74 5.08 -6.08 22.52
C GLN A 74 3.95 -5.10 22.17
N PHE A 75 3.32 -5.27 21.01
CA PHE A 75 2.15 -4.48 20.61
C PHE A 75 0.81 -5.05 21.10
N GLY A 76 0.81 -6.16 21.84
CA GLY A 76 -0.42 -6.77 22.37
C GLY A 76 -1.35 -7.29 21.27
N LEU A 77 -0.78 -7.73 20.14
CA LEU A 77 -1.53 -8.21 18.97
C LEU A 77 -1.97 -9.67 19.10
N ILE A 78 -1.45 -10.37 20.09
CA ILE A 78 -1.79 -11.75 20.39
C ILE A 78 -2.47 -11.88 21.75
N ASP A 79 -3.36 -12.86 21.88
CA ASP A 79 -3.98 -13.21 23.15
C ASP A 79 -3.06 -14.09 24.01
N THR A 80 -3.55 -14.49 25.19
CA THR A 80 -2.81 -15.33 26.14
C THR A 80 -2.51 -16.74 25.63
N LYS A 81 -3.09 -17.16 24.50
CA LYS A 81 -2.81 -18.43 23.82
C LYS A 81 -1.82 -18.26 22.66
N GLY A 82 -1.28 -17.06 22.48
CA GLY A 82 -0.40 -16.73 21.37
C GLY A 82 -1.16 -16.54 20.05
N GLU A 83 -2.49 -16.41 20.07
CA GLU A 83 -3.26 -16.24 18.85
C GLU A 83 -3.44 -14.78 18.49
N LEU A 84 -3.29 -14.47 17.20
CA LEU A 84 -3.52 -13.12 16.69
C LEU A 84 -4.97 -12.65 16.94
N SER A 85 -5.10 -11.48 17.55
CA SER A 85 -6.35 -10.79 17.84
C SER A 85 -6.79 -9.98 16.62
N LEU A 86 -7.95 -10.32 16.05
CA LEU A 86 -8.52 -9.54 14.94
C LEU A 86 -8.75 -8.09 15.35
N ASN A 87 -9.28 -7.86 16.57
CA ASN A 87 -9.51 -6.52 17.08
C ASN A 87 -8.19 -5.77 17.32
N GLY A 88 -7.18 -6.43 17.90
CA GLY A 88 -5.86 -5.84 18.13
C GLY A 88 -5.20 -5.42 16.81
N MET A 89 -5.15 -6.31 15.83
CA MET A 89 -4.63 -5.99 14.49
C MET A 89 -5.41 -4.82 13.87
N LEU A 90 -6.73 -4.90 13.92
CA LEU A 90 -7.53 -3.84 13.36
C LEU A 90 -7.27 -2.49 14.03
N THR A 91 -7.08 -2.40 15.35
CA THR A 91 -6.79 -1.10 15.99
C THR A 91 -5.53 -0.41 15.45
N PHE A 92 -4.54 -1.18 14.95
CA PHE A 92 -3.35 -0.63 14.29
C PHE A 92 -3.59 -0.28 12.82
N PHE A 93 -4.40 -1.06 12.10
CA PHE A 93 -4.72 -0.83 10.67
C PHE A 93 -5.96 0.07 10.43
N GLN A 94 -6.75 0.42 11.46
CA GLN A 94 -8.12 0.96 11.35
C GLN A 94 -8.25 2.44 10.97
N ARG A 95 -7.25 3.04 10.33
CA ARG A 95 -7.37 4.45 9.96
C ARG A 95 -8.10 4.70 8.63
N ILE A 96 -8.51 3.64 7.91
CA ILE A 96 -9.27 3.78 6.67
C ILE A 96 -10.50 2.85 6.69
N PRO A 97 -11.72 3.36 6.96
CA PRO A 97 -12.96 2.58 6.92
C PRO A 97 -13.17 1.84 5.58
N ALA A 98 -12.67 2.40 4.48
CA ALA A 98 -12.84 1.87 3.13
C ALA A 98 -12.24 0.47 2.92
N TYR A 99 -11.19 0.09 3.66
CA TYR A 99 -10.53 -1.22 3.53
C TYR A 99 -10.82 -2.19 4.66
N ARG A 100 -11.73 -1.82 5.56
CA ARG A 100 -11.92 -2.57 6.80
C ARG A 100 -12.39 -4.00 6.53
N ALA A 101 -13.25 -4.20 5.54
CA ALA A 101 -13.78 -5.53 5.19
C ALA A 101 -12.69 -6.43 4.61
N GLU A 102 -11.85 -5.89 3.73
CA GLU A 102 -10.77 -6.59 3.04
C GLU A 102 -9.62 -6.89 3.98
N VAL A 103 -9.23 -5.91 4.81
CA VAL A 103 -8.25 -6.11 5.88
C VAL A 103 -8.72 -7.21 6.83
N GLN A 104 -10.01 -7.19 7.23
CA GLN A 104 -10.57 -8.26 8.05
C GLN A 104 -10.53 -9.63 7.37
N LYS A 105 -10.86 -9.70 6.08
CA LYS A 105 -10.79 -10.92 5.28
C LYS A 105 -9.35 -11.44 5.21
N ALA A 106 -8.40 -10.57 4.87
CA ALA A 106 -6.98 -10.89 4.80
C ALA A 106 -6.43 -11.39 6.15
N ILE A 107 -6.76 -10.71 7.26
CA ILE A 107 -6.35 -11.15 8.60
C ILE A 107 -6.92 -12.55 8.90
N ARG A 108 -8.20 -12.81 8.61
CA ARG A 108 -8.82 -14.12 8.88
C ARG A 108 -8.18 -15.24 8.05
N GLU A 109 -8.00 -15.02 6.76
CA GLU A 109 -7.38 -15.99 5.84
C GLU A 109 -5.93 -16.28 6.25
N CYS A 110 -5.11 -15.23 6.43
CA CYS A 110 -3.72 -15.40 6.82
C CYS A 110 -3.54 -15.94 8.24
N LYS A 111 -4.49 -15.69 9.15
CA LYS A 111 -4.51 -16.34 10.47
C LYS A 111 -4.63 -17.85 10.32
N GLY A 112 -5.51 -18.34 9.44
CA GLY A 112 -5.67 -19.77 9.14
C GLY A 112 -4.43 -20.39 8.51
N VAL A 113 -3.91 -19.77 7.45
CA VAL A 113 -2.68 -20.22 6.75
C VAL A 113 -1.49 -20.25 7.70
N GLY A 114 -1.32 -19.19 8.49
CA GLY A 114 -0.25 -19.07 9.48
C GLY A 114 -0.27 -20.22 10.48
N LYS A 115 -1.43 -20.52 11.08
CA LYS A 115 -1.57 -21.63 12.05
C LYS A 115 -1.27 -22.98 11.43
N TYR A 116 -1.77 -23.23 10.23
CA TYR A 116 -1.56 -24.51 9.55
C TYR A 116 -0.08 -24.77 9.26
N LEU A 117 0.64 -23.78 8.74
CA LEU A 117 2.05 -23.93 8.37
C LEU A 117 3.02 -23.75 9.55
N ALA A 118 2.59 -23.13 10.65
CA ALA A 118 3.44 -22.92 11.83
C ALA A 118 3.80 -24.21 12.56
N ASN A 119 2.95 -25.23 12.50
CA ASN A 119 3.13 -26.49 13.22
C ASN A 119 3.48 -26.29 14.72
N GLY A 120 2.82 -25.33 15.39
CA GLY A 120 3.04 -25.00 16.80
C GLY A 120 4.21 -24.04 17.08
N ASP A 121 4.97 -23.61 16.07
CA ASP A 121 6.04 -22.64 16.24
C ASP A 121 5.54 -21.19 16.08
N ASN A 122 5.63 -20.43 17.16
CA ASN A 122 5.18 -19.03 17.22
C ASN A 122 5.93 -18.09 16.28
N CYS A 123 7.25 -18.28 16.11
CA CYS A 123 8.05 -17.49 15.19
C CYS A 123 7.66 -17.79 13.73
N GLN A 124 7.46 -19.07 13.39
CA GLN A 124 7.00 -19.48 12.07
C GLN A 124 5.57 -18.99 11.82
N TYR A 125 4.71 -18.98 12.84
CA TYR A 125 3.37 -18.42 12.72
C TYR A 125 3.41 -16.93 12.35
N ALA A 126 4.22 -16.15 13.06
CA ALA A 126 4.39 -14.73 12.76
C ALA A 126 4.88 -14.50 11.33
N TYR A 127 5.91 -15.24 10.91
CA TYR A 127 6.45 -15.12 9.57
C TYR A 127 5.43 -15.47 8.47
N THR A 128 4.80 -16.65 8.57
CA THR A 128 3.82 -17.10 7.57
C THR A 128 2.63 -16.14 7.48
N PHE A 129 2.13 -15.65 8.62
CA PHE A 129 1.06 -14.66 8.62
C PHE A 129 1.50 -13.38 7.91
N ASN A 130 2.65 -12.80 8.28
CA ASN A 130 3.10 -11.53 7.71
C ASN A 130 3.37 -11.66 6.21
N LEU A 131 3.98 -12.76 5.76
CA LEU A 131 4.19 -13.05 4.35
C LEU A 131 2.87 -13.19 3.58
N CYS A 132 1.91 -13.94 4.14
CA CYS A 132 0.57 -14.06 3.56
C CYS A 132 -0.12 -12.68 3.49
N TYR A 133 -0.11 -11.93 4.59
CA TYR A 133 -0.81 -10.66 4.70
C TYR A 133 -0.20 -9.63 3.76
N ALA A 134 1.13 -9.56 3.64
CA ALA A 134 1.79 -8.69 2.67
C ALA A 134 1.41 -9.00 1.21
N LYS A 135 1.15 -10.28 0.89
CA LYS A 135 0.72 -10.70 -0.46
C LYS A 135 -0.74 -10.35 -0.75
N ILE A 136 -1.63 -10.54 0.23
CA ILE A 136 -3.08 -10.47 -0.02
C ILE A 136 -3.75 -9.20 0.50
N SER A 137 -3.13 -8.46 1.41
CA SER A 137 -3.67 -7.18 1.86
C SER A 137 -3.70 -6.19 0.69
N PRO A 138 -4.69 -5.27 0.65
CA PRO A 138 -4.65 -4.17 -0.31
C PRO A 138 -3.36 -3.38 -0.12
N LYS A 139 -2.66 -3.05 -1.22
CA LYS A 139 -1.49 -2.18 -1.15
C LYS A 139 -1.93 -0.83 -0.57
N PRO A 140 -1.15 -0.25 0.37
CA PRO A 140 -1.46 1.07 0.87
C PRO A 140 -1.39 2.06 -0.29
N VAL A 141 -2.43 2.87 -0.41
CA VAL A 141 -2.38 4.02 -1.31
C VAL A 141 -1.34 5.02 -0.79
N PRO A 142 -0.59 5.71 -1.68
CA PRO A 142 0.43 6.65 -1.26
C PRO A 142 -0.13 7.69 -0.30
N GLU A 143 0.71 8.13 0.64
CA GLU A 143 0.33 9.01 1.75
C GLU A 143 -0.41 10.27 1.26
N GLU A 144 0.04 10.80 0.12
CA GLU A 144 -0.48 11.98 -0.55
C GLU A 144 -1.96 11.87 -0.96
N PHE A 145 -2.49 10.65 -1.06
CA PHE A 145 -3.86 10.38 -1.48
C PHE A 145 -4.77 9.81 -0.37
N LEU A 146 -4.25 9.57 0.84
CA LEU A 146 -5.02 8.94 1.92
C LEU A 146 -6.30 9.70 2.29
N ASP A 147 -6.26 11.03 2.26
CA ASP A 147 -7.39 11.87 2.65
C ASP A 147 -8.51 11.92 1.59
N VAL A 148 -8.13 11.85 0.30
CA VAL A 148 -9.08 11.97 -0.82
C VAL A 148 -9.62 10.63 -1.29
N GLN A 149 -8.86 9.56 -1.05
CA GLN A 149 -9.18 8.22 -1.49
C GLN A 149 -10.61 7.78 -1.12
N PRO A 150 -11.05 7.83 0.16
CA PRO A 150 -12.36 7.30 0.54
C PRO A 150 -13.50 7.99 -0.22
N THR A 151 -13.37 9.31 -0.43
CA THR A 151 -14.36 10.10 -1.16
C THR A 151 -14.38 9.73 -2.65
N ILE A 152 -13.21 9.64 -3.29
CA ILE A 152 -13.08 9.27 -4.71
C ILE A 152 -13.61 7.86 -4.94
N ARG A 153 -13.18 6.89 -4.12
CA ARG A 153 -13.61 5.49 -4.21
C ARG A 153 -15.13 5.37 -4.09
N ALA A 154 -15.73 6.00 -3.08
CA ALA A 154 -17.18 5.98 -2.89
C ALA A 154 -17.93 6.62 -4.07
N ALA A 155 -17.43 7.75 -4.60
CA ALA A 155 -18.02 8.41 -5.76
C ALA A 155 -17.97 7.52 -7.00
N CYS A 156 -16.81 6.92 -7.27
CA CYS A 156 -16.63 6.09 -8.46
C CYS A 156 -17.31 4.72 -8.36
N VAL A 157 -17.41 4.11 -7.18
CA VAL A 157 -18.24 2.90 -6.98
C VAL A 157 -19.70 3.21 -7.29
N LYS A 158 -20.19 4.36 -6.83
CA LYS A 158 -21.57 4.80 -7.09
C LYS A 158 -21.79 5.13 -8.58
N GLU A 159 -20.87 5.85 -9.21
CA GLU A 159 -20.99 6.26 -10.62
C GLU A 159 -20.92 5.07 -11.57
N SER A 160 -19.99 4.14 -11.34
CA SER A 160 -19.82 2.98 -12.22
C SER A 160 -20.85 1.89 -11.99
N GLY A 161 -21.50 1.85 -10.82
CA GLY A 161 -22.40 0.78 -10.42
C GLY A 161 -21.70 -0.56 -10.23
N ILE A 162 -20.39 -0.55 -9.97
CA ILE A 162 -19.60 -1.77 -9.76
C ILE A 162 -20.16 -2.56 -8.56
N PRO A 163 -20.51 -3.85 -8.75
CA PRO A 163 -21.26 -4.60 -7.73
C PRO A 163 -20.38 -5.06 -6.57
N SER A 164 -19.06 -5.09 -6.75
CA SER A 164 -18.11 -5.61 -5.78
C SER A 164 -16.79 -4.88 -5.84
N GLU A 165 -16.35 -4.41 -4.68
CA GLU A 165 -15.01 -3.84 -4.50
C GLU A 165 -13.89 -4.87 -4.73
N ASP A 166 -14.19 -6.18 -4.69
CA ASP A 166 -13.23 -7.25 -5.00
C ASP A 166 -12.63 -7.10 -6.40
N LEU A 167 -13.41 -6.64 -7.39
CA LEU A 167 -12.92 -6.38 -8.75
C LEU A 167 -11.89 -5.24 -8.79
N ILE A 168 -12.11 -4.19 -8.01
CA ILE A 168 -11.18 -3.05 -7.89
C ILE A 168 -9.89 -3.51 -7.21
N ASN A 169 -10.02 -4.28 -6.13
CA ASN A 169 -8.90 -4.74 -5.34
C ASN A 169 -8.03 -5.77 -6.10
N LYS A 170 -8.64 -6.60 -6.95
CA LYS A 170 -7.94 -7.47 -7.89
C LYS A 170 -7.18 -6.66 -8.95
N ALA A 171 -7.82 -5.66 -9.54
CA ALA A 171 -7.17 -4.76 -10.50
C ALA A 171 -5.97 -4.02 -9.87
N ALA A 172 -6.06 -3.63 -8.59
CA ALA A 172 -4.95 -3.02 -7.85
C ALA A 172 -3.71 -3.94 -7.71
N LYS A 173 -3.90 -5.24 -7.93
CA LYS A 173 -2.86 -6.29 -7.89
C LYS A 173 -2.51 -6.84 -9.27
N GLY A 174 -3.00 -6.22 -10.34
CA GLY A 174 -2.75 -6.67 -11.71
C GLY A 174 -3.73 -7.70 -12.26
N GLU A 175 -4.73 -8.11 -11.48
CA GLU A 175 -5.79 -9.03 -11.91
C GLU A 175 -6.96 -8.25 -12.51
N PHE A 176 -6.82 -7.87 -13.78
CA PHE A 176 -7.84 -7.09 -14.50
C PHE A 176 -8.91 -7.99 -15.13
N THR A 177 -10.11 -7.96 -14.56
CA THR A 177 -11.28 -8.64 -15.13
C THR A 177 -11.91 -7.76 -16.22
N ASP A 178 -12.29 -8.35 -17.36
CA ASP A 178 -12.99 -7.64 -18.44
C ASP A 178 -14.46 -7.38 -18.07
N ASP A 179 -14.67 -6.42 -17.17
CA ASP A 179 -15.97 -6.04 -16.61
C ASP A 179 -16.31 -4.58 -16.97
N PRO A 180 -17.45 -4.30 -17.61
CA PRO A 180 -17.82 -2.94 -18.03
C PRO A 180 -17.84 -1.91 -16.89
N GLN A 181 -18.31 -2.30 -15.70
CA GLN A 181 -18.37 -1.42 -14.54
C GLN A 181 -16.97 -1.14 -13.97
N LEU A 182 -16.06 -2.11 -13.98
CA LEU A 182 -14.65 -1.89 -13.63
C LEU A 182 -13.99 -0.92 -14.61
N LYS A 183 -14.22 -1.06 -15.91
CA LYS A 183 -13.69 -0.11 -16.91
C LYS A 183 -14.14 1.31 -16.63
N CYS A 184 -15.43 1.51 -16.37
CA CYS A 184 -15.96 2.83 -16.07
C CYS A 184 -15.59 3.35 -14.67
N TYR A 185 -15.34 2.46 -13.70
CA TYR A 185 -14.75 2.84 -12.41
C TYR A 185 -13.37 3.49 -12.61
N LEU A 186 -12.50 2.86 -13.41
CA LEU A 186 -11.17 3.39 -13.72
C LEU A 186 -11.25 4.72 -14.47
N LYS A 187 -12.18 4.85 -15.42
CA LYS A 187 -12.47 6.13 -16.09
C LYS A 187 -12.89 7.20 -15.10
N CYS A 188 -13.76 6.87 -14.14
CA CYS A 188 -14.21 7.82 -13.13
C CYS A 188 -13.02 8.35 -12.30
N ILE A 189 -12.06 7.50 -11.93
CA ILE A 189 -10.86 7.96 -11.20
C ILE A 189 -10.13 9.05 -12.00
N PHE A 190 -9.84 8.82 -13.28
CA PHE A 190 -9.21 9.86 -14.10
C PHE A 190 -10.08 11.13 -14.23
N ASP A 191 -11.40 10.97 -14.27
CA ASP A 191 -12.37 12.07 -14.34
C ASP A 191 -12.37 12.94 -13.06
N GLN A 192 -12.21 12.35 -11.88
CA GLN A 192 -12.09 13.09 -10.61
C GLN A 192 -10.93 14.11 -10.63
N PHE A 193 -9.86 13.81 -11.38
CA PHE A 193 -8.72 14.71 -11.60
C PHE A 193 -8.82 15.51 -12.91
N ARG A 194 -9.96 15.46 -13.60
CA ARG A 194 -10.21 16.12 -14.89
C ARG A 194 -9.21 15.70 -15.98
N LEU A 195 -8.76 14.45 -15.94
CA LEU A 195 -7.78 13.91 -16.88
C LEU A 195 -8.44 13.31 -18.13
N VAL A 196 -9.73 13.04 -18.11
CA VAL A 196 -10.47 12.48 -19.25
C VAL A 196 -11.21 13.58 -20.00
N SER A 197 -11.15 13.51 -21.32
CA SER A 197 -11.95 14.35 -22.22
C SER A 197 -12.42 13.54 -23.43
N LYS A 198 -13.19 14.16 -24.33
CA LYS A 198 -13.54 13.56 -25.64
C LYS A 198 -12.32 13.18 -26.50
N ARG A 199 -11.14 13.75 -26.21
CA ARG A 199 -9.88 13.45 -26.92
C ARG A 199 -9.07 12.32 -26.27
N GLY A 200 -9.58 11.71 -25.20
CA GLY A 200 -8.87 10.71 -24.40
C GLY A 200 -8.26 11.29 -23.13
N ILE A 201 -7.20 10.63 -22.64
CA ILE A 201 -6.53 10.97 -21.38
C ILE A 201 -5.46 12.05 -21.60
N ASN A 202 -5.47 13.07 -20.76
CA ASN A 202 -4.47 14.14 -20.75
C ASN A 202 -3.25 13.73 -19.89
N PHE A 203 -2.30 13.06 -20.52
CA PHE A 203 -1.07 12.60 -19.87
C PHE A 203 -0.16 13.73 -19.39
N ASP A 204 -0.15 14.88 -20.07
CA ASP A 204 0.65 16.04 -19.64
C ASP A 204 0.10 16.62 -18.33
N ALA A 205 -1.23 16.73 -18.22
CA ALA A 205 -1.90 17.11 -16.98
C ALA A 205 -1.72 16.05 -15.88
N MET A 206 -1.78 14.76 -16.23
CA MET A 206 -1.52 13.67 -15.28
C MET A 206 -0.12 13.81 -14.70
N LEU A 207 0.91 13.99 -15.55
CA LEU A 207 2.27 14.20 -15.09
C LEU A 207 2.35 15.47 -14.24
N ALA A 208 1.72 16.57 -14.66
CA ALA A 208 1.75 17.85 -13.95
C ALA A 208 1.20 17.74 -12.52
N LEU A 209 0.07 17.04 -12.35
CA LEU A 209 -0.62 16.84 -11.07
C LEU A 209 0.05 15.81 -10.16
N SER A 210 0.91 14.92 -10.68
CA SER A 210 1.61 13.92 -9.86
C SER A 210 2.41 14.57 -8.71
N PRO A 211 2.30 14.06 -7.48
CA PRO A 211 3.10 14.54 -6.35
C PRO A 211 4.61 14.49 -6.63
N PRO A 212 5.42 15.41 -6.05
CA PRO A 212 6.87 15.44 -6.26
C PRO A 212 7.57 14.10 -5.99
N SER A 213 7.17 13.41 -4.92
CA SER A 213 7.66 12.08 -4.52
C SER A 213 7.45 10.99 -5.59
N MET A 214 6.47 11.19 -6.49
CA MET A 214 6.05 10.22 -7.49
C MET A 214 6.35 10.67 -8.92
N LYS A 215 6.88 11.88 -9.12
CA LYS A 215 7.10 12.49 -10.45
C LYS A 215 7.92 11.62 -11.37
N GLU A 216 9.01 11.02 -10.88
CA GLU A 216 9.90 10.19 -11.69
C GLU A 216 9.20 8.90 -12.14
N SER A 217 8.56 8.18 -11.21
CA SER A 217 7.79 6.97 -11.53
C SER A 217 6.65 7.29 -12.50
N ALA A 218 5.92 8.38 -12.26
CA ALA A 218 4.84 8.83 -13.15
C ALA A 218 5.37 9.18 -14.55
N ALA A 219 6.50 9.90 -14.66
CA ALA A 219 7.10 10.23 -15.94
C ALA A 219 7.49 8.98 -16.73
N LYS A 220 8.06 7.96 -16.07
CA LYS A 220 8.38 6.67 -16.68
C LYS A 220 7.11 5.98 -17.21
N MET A 221 6.11 5.79 -16.36
CA MET A 221 4.87 5.12 -16.75
C MET A 221 4.14 5.84 -17.88
N ILE A 222 4.07 7.18 -17.82
CA ILE A 222 3.43 7.99 -18.86
C ILE A 222 4.18 7.88 -20.19
N LYS A 223 5.51 7.90 -20.17
CA LYS A 223 6.33 7.71 -21.38
C LYS A 223 6.00 6.39 -22.09
N GLU A 224 5.79 5.32 -21.32
CA GLU A 224 5.49 3.99 -21.85
C GLU A 224 4.02 3.85 -22.30
N CYS A 225 3.08 4.53 -21.63
CA CYS A 225 1.64 4.28 -21.79
C CYS A 225 0.86 5.37 -22.53
N ARG A 226 1.46 6.52 -22.88
CA ARG A 226 0.73 7.62 -23.52
C ARG A 226 0.13 7.29 -24.88
N GLU A 227 0.64 6.27 -25.56
CA GLU A 227 0.15 5.82 -26.86
C GLU A 227 -0.89 4.69 -26.78
N THR A 228 -1.23 4.22 -25.57
CA THR A 228 -2.24 3.19 -25.37
C THR A 228 -3.58 3.59 -25.98
N LYS A 229 -4.23 2.64 -26.67
CA LYS A 229 -5.52 2.81 -27.31
C LYS A 229 -6.55 1.89 -26.65
N GLY A 230 -7.78 2.38 -26.55
CA GLY A 230 -8.96 1.55 -26.29
C GLY A 230 -9.83 1.45 -27.54
N LYS A 231 -11.02 0.87 -27.39
CA LYS A 231 -12.08 0.88 -28.41
C LYS A 231 -12.45 2.31 -28.80
N GLU A 232 -12.72 2.51 -30.07
CA GLU A 232 -13.04 3.83 -30.63
C GLU A 232 -14.27 4.43 -29.94
N GLY A 233 -14.12 5.65 -29.43
CA GLY A 233 -15.18 6.37 -28.72
C GLY A 233 -15.47 5.89 -27.29
N ASP A 234 -14.86 4.79 -26.84
CA ASP A 234 -15.09 4.22 -25.51
C ASP A 234 -14.00 4.67 -24.52
N LEU A 235 -14.34 5.69 -23.73
CA LEU A 235 -13.44 6.24 -22.72
C LEU A 235 -13.28 5.30 -21.50
N CYS A 236 -14.23 4.40 -21.25
CA CYS A 236 -14.09 3.40 -20.20
C CYS A 236 -13.05 2.36 -20.62
N ASP A 237 -13.13 1.86 -21.85
CA ASP A 237 -12.16 0.92 -22.41
C ASP A 237 -10.76 1.53 -22.54
N LEU A 238 -10.65 2.79 -23.01
CA LEU A 238 -9.38 3.52 -23.02
C LEU A 238 -8.76 3.62 -21.63
N SER A 239 -9.56 4.01 -20.63
CA SER A 239 -9.08 4.14 -19.24
C SER A 239 -8.62 2.81 -18.67
N TYR A 240 -9.32 1.72 -19.00
CA TYR A 240 -8.95 0.37 -18.59
C TYR A 240 -7.61 -0.08 -19.21
N GLU A 241 -7.42 0.11 -20.52
CA GLU A 241 -6.17 -0.27 -21.19
C GLU A 241 -4.98 0.58 -20.73
N VAL A 242 -5.19 1.89 -20.54
CA VAL A 242 -4.15 2.77 -19.96
C VAL A 242 -3.78 2.31 -18.56
N THR A 243 -4.77 2.01 -17.73
CA THR A 243 -4.55 1.52 -16.36
C THR A 243 -3.73 0.22 -16.33
N LYS A 244 -4.07 -0.75 -17.19
CA LYS A 244 -3.29 -1.99 -17.36
C LYS A 244 -1.84 -1.70 -17.77
N CYS A 245 -1.64 -0.76 -18.69
CA CYS A 245 -0.30 -0.36 -19.09
C CYS A 245 0.49 0.26 -17.92
N LEU A 246 -0.12 1.17 -17.15
CA LEU A 246 0.52 1.80 -16.00
C LEU A 246 0.95 0.75 -14.96
N TYR A 247 0.08 -0.24 -14.68
CA TYR A 247 0.41 -1.36 -13.81
C TYR A 247 1.61 -2.16 -14.36
N ASN A 248 1.58 -2.54 -15.64
CA ASN A 248 2.67 -3.34 -16.25
C ASN A 248 4.01 -2.58 -16.31
N SER A 249 3.98 -1.25 -16.44
CA SER A 249 5.17 -0.41 -16.47
C SER A 249 5.89 -0.32 -15.12
N ASN A 250 5.11 -0.25 -14.03
CA ASN A 250 5.65 -0.20 -12.67
C ASN A 250 4.69 -0.80 -11.63
N PRO A 251 4.62 -2.14 -11.53
CA PRO A 251 3.65 -2.82 -10.66
C PRO A 251 3.94 -2.60 -9.16
N GLU A 252 5.18 -2.27 -8.81
CA GLU A 252 5.58 -2.04 -7.42
C GLU A 252 4.95 -0.78 -6.86
N THR A 253 4.99 0.33 -7.62
CA THR A 253 4.50 1.65 -7.20
C THR A 253 3.07 1.95 -7.64
N TYR A 254 2.47 1.07 -8.45
CA TYR A 254 1.10 1.23 -8.91
C TYR A 254 0.08 1.07 -7.77
N PHE A 255 -0.99 1.87 -7.83
CA PHE A 255 -2.12 1.85 -6.91
C PHE A 255 -3.42 2.26 -7.62
N ILE A 256 -4.56 1.96 -7.01
CA ILE A 256 -5.89 2.42 -7.42
C ILE A 256 -6.53 3.13 -6.23
N LEU A 257 -7.17 4.28 -6.50
CA LEU A 257 -7.89 5.04 -5.48
C LEU A 257 -9.22 4.38 -5.12
#